data_AF-A0A7S3UJ10-F1
#
_entry.id   AF-A0A7S3UJ10-F1
#
_cell.length_a   1.000
_cell.length_b   1.000
_cell.length_c   1.000
_cell.angle_alpha   90.00
_cell.angle_beta   90.00
_cell.angle_gamma   90.00
#
_symmetry.space_group_name_H-M   'P 1'
#
loop_
_entity.id
_entity.type
_entity.pdbx_description
1 polymer ?
#
loop_
_entity_poly.entity_id
_entity_poly.type
_entity_poly.pdbx_seq_one_letter_code
_entity_poly.pdbx_strand_id
1 'polypeptide(L)'
;NEARMWPTSGPEVCVRINPLDTAHWEADVQAALGSKVAASALMVPKVVHGDDLRRLGDHVSSVERAGGIPEGSTVFIPIASEVPDAIFNIRSIAAAPRVAAMTWGCEDLSAAIGATATRDAAGRYLSVFEHARVQVLLAAKAAGVQAIDGVFTDLQNSKGLKSECAEGLQAGFDGKLSIHPNQIAEINAAFTPSHQEIADANELLALFAENSGAGAFRFKGQMVDEPHVKRARAVLARADAAGVSLSPALPSGNIQPAPQSSRASVRPHHGKWFEELSEGLIIQHALTRTVTETDNILFTTMSLNPAALHLDYNQAQATEFG
;
A
#
# COMPACT_ATOMS: atom_id res chain seq x y z
N ASN A 1 17.03 -2.09 2.42
CA ASN A 1 15.84 -1.80 3.24
C ASN A 1 15.13 -3.10 3.47
N GLU A 2 15.19 -3.60 4.69
CA GLU A 2 14.71 -4.91 5.12
C GLU A 2 13.21 -5.03 4.90
N ALA A 3 12.82 -5.58 3.75
CA ALA A 3 11.43 -5.79 3.38
C ALA A 3 11.28 -7.23 2.88
N ARG A 4 11.35 -8.18 3.80
CA ARG A 4 10.68 -9.49 3.66
C ARG A 4 10.59 -10.17 5.03
N MET A 5 9.42 -10.10 5.67
CA MET A 5 9.12 -10.79 6.93
C MET A 5 8.32 -12.09 6.71
N TRP A 6 8.02 -12.42 5.46
CA TRP A 6 7.27 -13.60 5.07
C TRP A 6 8.20 -14.78 4.75
N PRO A 7 7.82 -16.03 5.05
CA PRO A 7 8.59 -17.22 4.69
C PRO A 7 8.83 -17.31 3.18
N THR A 8 10.00 -17.80 2.77
CA THR A 8 10.47 -17.80 1.37
C THR A 8 10.03 -19.02 0.56
N SER A 9 9.37 -20.00 1.17
CA SER A 9 8.90 -21.23 0.49
C SER A 9 7.68 -21.83 1.18
N GLY A 10 6.70 -22.28 0.37
CA GLY A 10 5.45 -22.85 0.87
C GLY A 10 4.41 -21.77 1.23
N PRO A 11 3.18 -22.19 1.56
CA PRO A 11 2.15 -21.26 1.99
C PRO A 11 2.49 -20.64 3.35
N GLU A 12 2.20 -19.36 3.50
CA GLU A 12 2.25 -18.66 4.78
C GLU A 12 1.17 -19.24 5.71
N VAL A 13 1.55 -19.55 6.95
CA VAL A 13 0.62 -20.12 7.94
C VAL A 13 0.24 -19.02 8.92
N CYS A 14 -1.04 -18.64 8.87
CA CYS A 14 -1.61 -17.64 9.75
C CYS A 14 -2.61 -18.29 10.71
N VAL A 15 -2.50 -17.97 12.01
CA VAL A 15 -3.44 -18.41 13.04
C VAL A 15 -4.17 -17.19 13.60
N ARG A 16 -5.51 -17.20 13.56
CA ARG A 16 -6.31 -16.18 14.26
C ARG A 16 -6.44 -16.56 15.73
N ILE A 17 -5.88 -15.76 16.61
CA ILE A 17 -5.94 -15.96 18.06
C ILE A 17 -7.24 -15.39 18.64
N ASN A 18 -7.55 -15.71 19.89
CA ASN A 18 -8.61 -15.05 20.63
C ASN A 18 -8.26 -13.56 20.91
N PRO A 19 -9.28 -12.70 21.12
CA PRO A 19 -9.06 -11.29 21.46
C PRO A 19 -8.21 -11.10 22.73
N LEU A 20 -7.44 -10.02 22.78
CA LEU A 20 -6.46 -9.77 23.85
C LEU A 20 -7.08 -9.39 25.21
N ASP A 21 -8.38 -9.12 25.24
CA ASP A 21 -9.17 -8.92 26.46
C ASP A 21 -9.71 -10.23 27.06
N THR A 22 -9.45 -11.38 26.41
CA THR A 22 -9.81 -12.72 26.91
C THR A 22 -8.67 -13.38 27.70
N ALA A 23 -8.97 -14.45 28.43
CA ALA A 23 -7.96 -15.24 29.14
C ALA A 23 -7.22 -16.26 28.24
N HIS A 24 -7.54 -16.32 26.93
CA HIS A 24 -7.12 -17.44 26.06
C HIS A 24 -5.98 -17.09 25.12
N TRP A 25 -5.76 -15.81 24.81
CA TRP A 25 -4.83 -15.41 23.74
C TRP A 25 -3.38 -15.84 24.01
N GLU A 26 -2.91 -15.85 25.27
CA GLU A 26 -1.55 -16.32 25.60
C GLU A 26 -1.39 -17.80 25.28
N ALA A 27 -2.39 -18.63 25.63
CA ALA A 27 -2.37 -20.05 25.31
C ALA A 27 -2.45 -20.31 23.80
N ASP A 28 -3.18 -19.47 23.05
CA ASP A 28 -3.21 -19.55 21.59
C ASP A 28 -1.85 -19.23 20.98
N VAL A 29 -1.12 -18.23 21.49
CA VAL A 29 0.24 -17.91 21.01
C VAL A 29 1.19 -19.08 21.26
N GLN A 30 1.14 -19.68 22.45
CA GLN A 30 1.95 -20.86 22.78
C GLN A 30 1.64 -22.02 21.83
N ALA A 31 0.36 -22.28 21.56
CA ALA A 31 -0.07 -23.35 20.66
C ALA A 31 0.33 -23.07 19.20
N ALA A 32 0.17 -21.82 18.73
CA ALA A 32 0.47 -21.43 17.35
C ALA A 32 1.96 -21.53 17.03
N LEU A 33 2.83 -21.09 17.96
CA LEU A 33 4.28 -21.08 17.77
C LEU A 33 4.94 -22.41 18.17
N GLY A 34 4.38 -23.12 19.15
CA GLY A 34 4.90 -24.40 19.64
C GLY A 34 4.51 -25.62 18.79
N SER A 35 3.72 -25.44 17.72
CA SER A 35 3.30 -26.54 16.86
C SER A 35 4.40 -26.99 15.89
N LYS A 36 4.24 -28.17 15.28
CA LYS A 36 5.20 -28.70 14.27
C LYS A 36 5.36 -27.79 13.05
N VAL A 37 4.32 -27.02 12.73
CA VAL A 37 4.32 -26.03 11.67
C VAL A 37 4.04 -24.69 12.33
N ALA A 38 5.09 -24.07 12.86
CA ALA A 38 4.99 -22.81 13.56
C ALA A 38 4.32 -21.76 12.65
N ALA A 39 3.32 -21.06 13.19
CA ALA A 39 2.66 -19.99 12.48
C ALA A 39 3.66 -18.86 12.17
N SER A 40 3.72 -18.42 10.92
CA SER A 40 4.50 -17.25 10.52
C SER A 40 3.77 -15.95 10.83
N ALA A 41 2.43 -16.00 10.97
CA ALA A 41 1.61 -14.85 11.28
C ALA A 41 0.53 -15.15 12.32
N LEU A 42 0.21 -14.14 13.12
CA LEU A 42 -0.95 -14.12 13.99
C LEU A 42 -1.96 -13.08 13.48
N MET A 43 -3.19 -13.52 13.20
CA MET A 43 -4.30 -12.62 12.96
C MET A 43 -4.91 -12.22 14.30
N VAL A 44 -4.95 -10.92 14.56
CA VAL A 44 -5.31 -10.38 15.88
C VAL A 44 -6.66 -9.67 15.78
N PRO A 45 -7.74 -10.26 16.31
CA PRO A 45 -9.05 -9.63 16.29
C PRO A 45 -9.16 -8.52 17.35
N LYS A 46 -10.11 -7.61 17.15
CA LYS A 46 -10.56 -6.58 18.10
C LYS A 46 -9.43 -5.72 18.69
N VAL A 47 -8.42 -5.43 17.87
CA VAL A 47 -7.32 -4.53 18.26
C VAL A 47 -7.87 -3.12 18.35
N VAL A 48 -7.64 -2.44 19.48
CA VAL A 48 -8.14 -1.08 19.73
C VAL A 48 -7.03 -0.05 19.57
N HIS A 49 -5.79 -0.38 19.95
CA HIS A 49 -4.65 0.54 19.89
C HIS A 49 -3.34 -0.18 19.56
N GLY A 50 -2.33 0.54 19.07
CA GLY A 50 -1.00 -0.02 18.82
C GLY A 50 -0.30 -0.58 20.06
N ASP A 51 -0.72 -0.19 21.28
CA ASP A 51 -0.20 -0.75 22.54
C ASP A 51 -0.63 -2.21 22.75
N ASP A 52 -1.81 -2.58 22.27
CA ASP A 52 -2.30 -3.97 22.30
C ASP A 52 -1.31 -4.89 21.56
N LEU A 53 -0.84 -4.43 20.41
CA LEU A 53 0.12 -5.15 19.57
C LEU A 53 1.54 -5.12 20.13
N ARG A 54 1.93 -4.06 20.85
CA ARG A 54 3.21 -4.06 21.58
C ARG A 54 3.22 -5.09 22.70
N ARG A 55 2.16 -5.13 23.52
CA ARG A 55 1.98 -6.15 24.57
C ARG A 55 2.01 -7.56 23.99
N LEU A 56 1.31 -7.79 22.89
CA LEU A 56 1.36 -9.07 22.17
C LEU A 56 2.78 -9.38 21.69
N GLY A 57 3.47 -8.39 21.11
CA GLY A 57 4.86 -8.48 20.67
C GLY A 57 5.82 -8.92 21.75
N ASP A 58 5.70 -8.38 22.96
CA ASP A 58 6.55 -8.76 24.10
C ASP A 58 6.33 -10.22 24.49
N HIS A 59 5.07 -10.67 24.55
CA HIS A 59 4.74 -12.06 24.85
C HIS A 59 5.27 -13.00 23.75
N VAL A 60 5.01 -12.68 22.48
CA VAL A 60 5.50 -13.45 21.31
C VAL A 60 7.02 -13.56 21.34
N SER A 61 7.74 -12.48 21.62
CA SER A 61 9.21 -12.50 21.72
C SER A 61 9.69 -13.44 22.85
N SER A 62 8.95 -13.53 23.95
CA SER A 62 9.24 -14.49 25.02
C SER A 62 9.02 -15.94 24.57
N VAL A 63 7.94 -16.21 23.82
CA VAL A 63 7.64 -17.55 23.29
C VAL A 63 8.67 -17.96 22.23
N GLU A 64 9.00 -17.04 21.31
CA GLU A 64 10.02 -17.27 20.29
C GLU A 64 11.35 -17.67 20.95
N ARG A 65 11.80 -16.90 21.96
CA ARG A 65 13.03 -17.18 22.70
C ARG A 65 13.00 -18.53 23.42
N ALA A 66 11.89 -18.87 24.06
CA ALA A 66 11.74 -20.16 24.74
C ALA A 66 11.70 -21.35 23.77
N GLY A 67 11.15 -21.16 22.57
CA GLY A 67 11.04 -22.16 21.52
C GLY A 67 12.25 -22.26 20.58
N GLY A 68 13.26 -21.40 20.74
CA GLY A 68 14.41 -21.32 19.82
C GLY A 68 14.04 -20.80 18.42
N ILE A 69 12.93 -20.07 18.31
CA ILE A 69 12.47 -19.43 17.08
C ILE A 69 13.19 -18.07 16.96
N PRO A 70 13.67 -17.67 15.76
CA PRO A 70 14.28 -16.35 15.58
C PRO A 70 13.35 -15.23 16.04
N GLU A 71 13.86 -14.36 16.91
CA GLU A 71 13.10 -13.23 17.44
C GLU A 71 12.67 -12.31 16.29
N GLY A 72 11.39 -11.95 16.25
CA GLY A 72 10.84 -11.09 15.19
C GLY A 72 10.31 -11.85 13.97
N SER A 73 10.38 -13.18 13.95
CA SER A 73 9.94 -13.98 12.79
C SER A 73 8.41 -14.17 12.72
N THR A 74 7.69 -14.03 13.83
CA THR A 74 6.22 -14.00 13.81
C THR A 74 5.69 -12.58 13.61
N VAL A 75 4.91 -12.38 12.54
CA VAL A 75 4.27 -11.11 12.19
C VAL A 75 2.80 -11.04 12.60
N PHE A 76 2.23 -9.83 12.61
CA PHE A 76 0.84 -9.58 12.97
C PHE A 76 0.00 -9.08 11.80
N ILE A 77 -1.25 -9.56 11.76
CA ILE A 77 -2.31 -9.10 10.87
C ILE A 77 -3.50 -8.67 11.73
N PRO A 78 -3.54 -7.42 12.25
CA PRO A 78 -4.68 -6.93 12.99
C PRO A 78 -5.92 -6.79 12.10
N ILE A 79 -7.08 -7.12 12.67
CA ILE A 79 -8.39 -6.75 12.13
C ILE A 79 -8.78 -5.41 12.76
N ALA A 80 -8.41 -4.32 12.10
CA ALA A 80 -8.24 -3.00 12.73
C ALA A 80 -9.52 -2.15 12.84
N SER A 81 -10.71 -2.73 12.65
CA SER A 81 -11.97 -1.99 12.62
C SER A 81 -13.16 -2.68 13.28
N GLU A 82 -12.96 -3.82 13.96
CA GLU A 82 -14.05 -4.60 14.56
C GLU A 82 -14.71 -3.91 15.77
N VAL A 83 -14.08 -2.87 16.31
CA VAL A 83 -14.56 -2.06 17.44
C VAL A 83 -14.51 -0.59 17.04
N PRO A 84 -15.53 0.25 17.38
CA PRO A 84 -15.56 1.65 16.96
C PRO A 84 -14.32 2.45 17.35
N ASP A 85 -13.78 2.24 18.55
CA ASP A 85 -12.57 2.92 19.02
C ASP A 85 -11.34 2.63 18.15
N ALA A 86 -11.27 1.45 17.52
CA ALA A 86 -10.17 1.08 16.64
C ALA A 86 -10.07 2.00 15.42
N ILE A 87 -11.21 2.52 14.92
CA ILE A 87 -11.26 3.45 13.78
C ILE A 87 -10.48 4.73 14.09
N PHE A 88 -10.59 5.25 15.31
CA PHE A 88 -9.89 6.47 15.73
C PHE A 88 -8.41 6.24 15.99
N ASN A 89 -8.01 5.00 16.27
CA ASN A 89 -6.66 4.61 16.61
C ASN A 89 -5.91 3.90 15.49
N ILE A 90 -6.51 3.77 14.31
CA ILE A 90 -6.05 2.86 13.25
C ILE A 90 -4.61 3.11 12.80
N ARG A 91 -4.16 4.37 12.82
CA ARG A 91 -2.79 4.74 12.50
C ARG A 91 -1.78 4.18 13.51
N SER A 92 -2.15 4.15 14.80
CA SER A 92 -1.32 3.56 15.86
C SER A 92 -1.21 2.04 15.70
N ILE A 93 -2.29 1.40 15.27
CA ILE A 93 -2.35 -0.04 14.98
C ILE A 93 -1.42 -0.34 13.80
N ALA A 94 -1.54 0.42 12.70
CA ALA A 94 -0.72 0.24 11.51
C ALA A 94 0.78 0.42 11.76
N ALA A 95 1.15 1.37 12.63
CA ALA A 95 2.54 1.67 12.97
C ALA A 95 3.13 0.77 14.07
N ALA A 96 2.36 -0.19 14.60
CA ALA A 96 2.84 -1.05 15.67
C ALA A 96 3.92 -2.03 15.15
N PRO A 97 4.90 -2.40 15.99
CA PRO A 97 5.90 -3.40 15.62
C PRO A 97 5.27 -4.72 15.18
N ARG A 98 5.98 -5.46 14.30
CA ARG A 98 5.57 -6.76 13.74
C ARG A 98 4.34 -6.74 12.83
N VAL A 99 3.65 -5.61 12.64
CA VAL A 99 2.54 -5.53 11.67
C VAL A 99 3.08 -5.64 10.26
N ALA A 100 2.63 -6.67 9.53
CA ALA A 100 3.03 -6.93 8.14
C ALA A 100 1.89 -6.68 7.14
N ALA A 101 0.65 -6.83 7.61
CA ALA A 101 -0.56 -6.56 6.87
C ALA A 101 -1.66 -6.09 7.81
N MET A 102 -2.70 -5.46 7.27
CA MET A 102 -3.91 -5.11 8.02
C MET A 102 -5.14 -5.56 7.24
N THR A 103 -6.18 -5.94 7.97
CA THR A 103 -7.51 -6.19 7.42
C THR A 103 -8.58 -5.54 8.27
N TRP A 104 -9.84 -5.73 7.90
CA TRP A 104 -10.98 -5.02 8.46
C TRP A 104 -12.20 -5.94 8.56
N GLY A 105 -13.06 -5.68 9.56
CA GLY A 105 -14.20 -6.55 9.89
C GLY A 105 -15.52 -5.78 9.86
N CYS A 106 -16.31 -5.98 8.81
CA CYS A 106 -17.60 -5.30 8.65
C CYS A 106 -18.67 -5.83 9.63
N GLU A 107 -18.74 -7.15 9.80
CA GLU A 107 -19.77 -7.81 10.62
C GLU A 107 -19.66 -7.44 12.11
N ASP A 108 -18.47 -7.56 12.69
CA ASP A 108 -18.24 -7.21 14.09
C ASP A 108 -18.43 -5.70 14.35
N LEU A 109 -17.97 -4.83 13.42
CA LEU A 109 -18.24 -3.40 13.53
C LEU A 109 -19.74 -3.11 13.50
N SER A 110 -20.49 -3.78 12.61
CA SER A 110 -21.94 -3.63 12.50
C SER A 110 -22.65 -3.99 13.81
N ALA A 111 -22.25 -5.11 14.41
CA ALA A 111 -22.76 -5.54 15.70
C ALA A 111 -22.42 -4.53 16.81
N ALA A 112 -21.18 -4.02 16.83
CA ALA A 112 -20.72 -3.09 17.86
C ALA A 112 -21.43 -1.73 17.81
N ILE A 113 -21.79 -1.23 16.63
CA ILE A 113 -22.52 0.05 16.48
C ILE A 113 -24.05 -0.11 16.45
N GLY A 114 -24.56 -1.35 16.50
CA GLY A 114 -25.99 -1.62 16.43
C GLY A 114 -26.61 -1.37 15.06
N ALA A 115 -25.84 -1.49 13.97
CA ALA A 115 -26.35 -1.33 12.63
C ALA A 115 -27.19 -2.54 12.21
N THR A 116 -28.34 -2.27 11.57
CA THR A 116 -29.27 -3.30 11.11
C THR A 116 -28.98 -3.82 9.69
N ALA A 117 -28.06 -3.16 8.98
CA ALA A 117 -27.60 -3.56 7.66
C ALA A 117 -26.18 -3.02 7.43
N THR A 118 -25.39 -3.74 6.64
CA THR A 118 -24.03 -3.31 6.24
C THR A 118 -23.98 -2.74 4.83
N ARG A 119 -24.99 -3.04 4.01
CA ARG A 119 -25.06 -2.66 2.59
C ARG A 119 -26.43 -2.09 2.24
N ASP A 120 -26.46 -1.26 1.19
CA ASP A 120 -27.69 -0.76 0.58
C ASP A 120 -28.36 -1.80 -0.33
N ALA A 121 -29.53 -1.46 -0.88
CA ALA A 121 -30.27 -2.34 -1.79
C ALA A 121 -29.53 -2.66 -3.11
N ALA A 122 -28.49 -1.88 -3.45
CA ALA A 122 -27.63 -2.12 -4.61
C ALA A 122 -26.39 -2.98 -4.24
N GLY A 123 -26.26 -3.42 -2.99
CA GLY A 123 -25.14 -4.23 -2.51
C GLY A 123 -23.88 -3.44 -2.18
N ARG A 124 -23.93 -2.11 -2.15
CA ARG A 124 -22.78 -1.26 -1.78
C ARG A 124 -22.71 -1.10 -0.27
N TYR A 125 -21.51 -1.03 0.29
CA TYR A 125 -21.35 -0.71 1.70
C TYR A 125 -22.03 0.61 2.08
N LEU A 126 -22.71 0.64 3.23
CA LEU A 126 -23.14 1.91 3.80
C LEU A 126 -21.91 2.74 4.17
N SER A 127 -22.06 4.07 4.17
CA SER A 127 -20.94 5.02 4.29
C SER A 127 -20.06 4.79 5.52
N VAL A 128 -20.62 4.32 6.64
CA VAL A 128 -19.86 4.00 7.86
C VAL A 128 -18.90 2.83 7.66
N PHE A 129 -19.30 1.79 6.93
CA PHE A 129 -18.47 0.61 6.66
C PHE A 129 -17.47 0.89 5.54
N GLU A 130 -17.89 1.64 4.51
CA GLU A 130 -16.96 2.10 3.48
C GLU A 130 -15.89 3.01 4.08
N HIS A 131 -16.25 3.89 5.03
CA HIS A 131 -15.29 4.71 5.75
C HIS A 131 -14.28 3.85 6.52
N ALA A 132 -14.75 2.84 7.26
CA ALA A 132 -13.87 1.93 7.98
C ALA A 132 -12.90 1.19 7.03
N ARG A 133 -13.42 0.68 5.91
CA ARG A 133 -12.64 0.02 4.84
C ARG A 133 -11.55 0.95 4.28
N VAL A 134 -11.91 2.19 3.93
CA VAL A 134 -10.98 3.19 3.40
C VAL A 134 -9.91 3.57 4.43
N GLN A 135 -10.28 3.76 5.69
CA GLN A 135 -9.31 4.08 6.76
C GLN A 135 -8.25 2.99 6.92
N VAL A 136 -8.65 1.71 6.88
CA VAL A 136 -7.72 0.58 6.98
C VAL A 136 -6.75 0.56 5.81
N LEU A 137 -7.26 0.75 4.59
CA LEU A 137 -6.43 0.83 3.39
C LEU A 137 -5.39 1.94 3.50
N LEU A 138 -5.83 3.16 3.83
CA LEU A 138 -4.92 4.32 3.92
C LEU A 138 -3.89 4.15 5.04
N ALA A 139 -4.30 3.65 6.21
CA ALA A 139 -3.40 3.41 7.33
C ALA A 139 -2.33 2.35 6.99
N ALA A 140 -2.73 1.24 6.37
CA ALA A 140 -1.82 0.20 5.93
C ALA A 140 -0.79 0.73 4.92
N LYS A 141 -1.26 1.43 3.87
CA LYS A 141 -0.37 2.00 2.85
C LYS A 141 0.55 3.08 3.41
N ALA A 142 0.08 3.90 4.35
CA ALA A 142 0.89 4.91 5.02
C ALA A 142 1.99 4.29 5.91
N ALA A 143 1.73 3.14 6.52
CA ALA A 143 2.72 2.37 7.29
C ALA A 143 3.63 1.51 6.41
N GLY A 144 3.36 1.39 5.11
CA GLY A 144 4.12 0.55 4.19
C GLY A 144 3.86 -0.95 4.35
N VAL A 145 2.73 -1.32 4.95
CA VAL A 145 2.30 -2.71 5.17
C VAL A 145 1.20 -3.09 4.17
N GLN A 146 0.94 -4.39 4.01
CA GLN A 146 -0.09 -4.85 3.07
C GLN A 146 -1.50 -4.51 3.55
N ALA A 147 -2.37 -4.13 2.63
CA ALA A 147 -3.79 -3.93 2.88
C ALA A 147 -4.58 -5.12 2.34
N ILE A 148 -5.23 -5.89 3.21
CA ILE A 148 -6.04 -7.05 2.86
C ILE A 148 -7.51 -6.68 3.03
N ASP A 149 -8.27 -6.74 1.94
CA ASP A 149 -9.71 -6.45 1.96
C ASP A 149 -10.48 -7.52 2.75
N GLY A 150 -11.66 -7.15 3.25
CA GLY A 150 -12.47 -7.96 4.13
C GLY A 150 -13.16 -9.13 3.42
N VAL A 151 -13.98 -9.85 4.16
CA VAL A 151 -14.69 -11.03 3.65
C VAL A 151 -15.84 -10.66 2.72
N PHE A 152 -16.14 -11.54 1.75
CA PHE A 152 -17.37 -11.49 0.98
C PHE A 152 -18.31 -12.60 1.45
N THR A 153 -19.45 -12.24 2.03
CA THR A 153 -20.32 -13.18 2.77
C THR A 153 -21.32 -13.93 1.89
N ASP A 154 -21.66 -13.40 0.71
CA ASP A 154 -22.57 -14.07 -0.23
C ASP A 154 -21.84 -15.14 -1.06
N LEU A 155 -21.80 -16.36 -0.53
CA LEU A 155 -21.07 -17.49 -1.13
C LEU A 155 -21.61 -17.94 -2.50
N GLN A 156 -22.84 -17.55 -2.86
CA GLN A 156 -23.48 -17.93 -4.12
C GLN A 156 -23.25 -16.87 -5.21
N ASN A 157 -22.91 -15.64 -4.83
CA ASN A 157 -22.75 -14.52 -5.75
C ASN A 157 -21.30 -14.34 -6.22
N SER A 158 -20.84 -15.26 -7.07
CA SER A 158 -19.51 -15.19 -7.71
C SER A 158 -19.30 -13.88 -8.50
N LYS A 159 -20.36 -13.32 -9.12
CA LYS A 159 -20.27 -12.05 -9.85
C LYS A 159 -20.00 -10.87 -8.92
N GLY A 160 -20.67 -10.83 -7.76
CA GLY A 160 -20.46 -9.83 -6.73
C GLY A 160 -19.03 -9.90 -6.17
N LEU A 161 -18.54 -11.11 -5.89
CA LEU A 161 -17.15 -11.32 -5.47
C LEU A 161 -16.15 -10.75 -6.51
N LYS A 162 -16.36 -11.04 -7.79
CA LYS A 162 -15.50 -10.51 -8.88
C LYS A 162 -15.49 -8.99 -8.91
N SER A 163 -16.66 -8.36 -8.82
CA SER A 163 -16.77 -6.90 -8.81
C SER A 163 -16.03 -6.32 -7.62
N GLU A 164 -16.25 -6.86 -6.42
CA GLU A 164 -15.63 -6.33 -5.20
C GLU A 164 -14.12 -6.56 -5.16
N CYS A 165 -13.62 -7.69 -5.68
CA CYS A 165 -12.18 -7.90 -5.85
C CYS A 165 -11.57 -6.89 -6.85
N ALA A 166 -12.23 -6.63 -7.98
CA ALA A 166 -11.77 -5.65 -8.96
C ALA A 166 -11.75 -4.24 -8.37
N GLU A 167 -12.79 -3.86 -7.63
CA GLU A 167 -12.86 -2.59 -6.89
C GLU A 167 -11.78 -2.48 -5.82
N GLY A 168 -11.54 -3.55 -5.06
CA GLY A 168 -10.46 -3.62 -4.06
C GLY A 168 -9.08 -3.43 -4.69
N LEU A 169 -8.80 -4.13 -5.79
CA LEU A 169 -7.56 -3.97 -6.56
C LEU A 169 -7.38 -2.53 -7.05
N GLN A 170 -8.44 -1.94 -7.62
CA GLN A 170 -8.43 -0.57 -8.13
C GLN A 170 -8.21 0.47 -7.02
N ALA A 171 -8.81 0.26 -5.84
CA ALA A 171 -8.60 1.10 -4.67
C ALA A 171 -7.17 0.98 -4.12
N GLY A 172 -6.52 -0.17 -4.33
CA GLY A 172 -5.13 -0.42 -3.95
C GLY A 172 -4.94 -1.49 -2.88
N PHE A 173 -5.95 -2.30 -2.58
CA PHE A 173 -5.78 -3.49 -1.74
C PHE A 173 -4.82 -4.50 -2.41
N ASP A 174 -4.09 -5.24 -1.59
CA ASP A 174 -3.11 -6.24 -2.01
C ASP A 174 -3.69 -7.66 -2.05
N GLY A 175 -4.87 -7.87 -1.46
CA GLY A 175 -5.57 -9.15 -1.43
C GLY A 175 -6.95 -9.02 -0.79
N LYS A 176 -7.61 -10.16 -0.59
CA LYS A 176 -8.93 -10.26 0.05
C LYS A 176 -9.03 -11.51 0.90
N LEU A 177 -9.71 -11.44 2.05
CA LEU A 177 -9.99 -12.61 2.87
C LEU A 177 -10.98 -13.56 2.17
N SER A 178 -10.63 -14.84 2.14
CA SER A 178 -11.49 -15.93 1.67
C SER A 178 -12.10 -16.66 2.87
N ILE A 179 -13.42 -16.83 2.88
CA ILE A 179 -14.14 -17.61 3.90
C ILE A 179 -14.65 -18.95 3.39
N HIS A 180 -14.51 -19.21 2.09
CA HIS A 180 -14.92 -20.46 1.48
C HIS A 180 -14.02 -20.84 0.29
N PRO A 181 -13.68 -22.14 0.09
CA PRO A 181 -12.76 -22.56 -0.97
C PRO A 181 -13.15 -22.11 -2.39
N ASN A 182 -14.44 -21.95 -2.68
CA ASN A 182 -14.92 -21.47 -3.99
C ASN A 182 -14.52 -20.01 -4.31
N GLN A 183 -14.06 -19.23 -3.33
CA GLN A 183 -13.64 -17.84 -3.52
C GLN A 183 -12.16 -17.74 -3.95
N ILE A 184 -11.35 -18.75 -3.61
CA ILE A 184 -9.88 -18.71 -3.72
C ILE A 184 -9.45 -18.44 -5.17
N ALA A 185 -10.00 -19.17 -6.14
CA ALA A 185 -9.61 -19.02 -7.54
C ALA A 185 -9.91 -17.61 -8.07
N GLU A 186 -11.06 -17.05 -7.71
CA GLU A 186 -11.50 -15.73 -8.17
C GLU A 186 -10.73 -14.59 -7.49
N ILE A 187 -10.43 -14.74 -6.20
CA ILE A 187 -9.56 -13.80 -5.48
C ILE A 187 -8.15 -13.83 -6.09
N ASN A 188 -7.55 -15.01 -6.27
CA ASN A 188 -6.22 -15.12 -6.86
C ASN A 188 -6.17 -14.54 -8.28
N ALA A 189 -7.18 -14.81 -9.11
CA ALA A 189 -7.27 -14.27 -10.47
C ALA A 189 -7.35 -12.74 -10.48
N ALA A 190 -8.03 -12.13 -9.51
CA ALA A 190 -8.15 -10.67 -9.43
C ALA A 190 -6.85 -9.98 -8.97
N PHE A 191 -6.13 -10.56 -8.01
CA PHE A 191 -4.93 -9.93 -7.43
C PHE A 191 -3.61 -10.36 -8.12
N THR A 192 -3.64 -11.35 -9.01
CA THR A 192 -2.50 -11.75 -9.84
C THR A 192 -2.45 -10.90 -11.11
N PRO A 193 -1.35 -10.17 -11.38
CA PRO A 193 -1.21 -9.43 -12.63
C PRO A 193 -1.29 -10.35 -13.86
N SER A 194 -1.99 -9.89 -14.89
CA SER A 194 -2.04 -10.56 -16.18
C SER A 194 -0.70 -10.49 -16.92
N HIS A 195 -0.47 -11.42 -17.86
CA HIS A 195 0.70 -11.38 -18.73
C HIS A 195 0.83 -10.06 -19.49
N GLN A 196 -0.28 -9.45 -19.90
CA GLN A 196 -0.26 -8.16 -20.59
C GLN A 196 0.21 -7.03 -19.66
N GLU A 197 -0.28 -6.99 -18.41
CA GLU A 197 0.16 -6.00 -17.43
C GLU A 197 1.65 -6.15 -17.08
N ILE A 198 2.14 -7.39 -17.01
CA ILE A 198 3.57 -7.68 -16.78
C ILE A 198 4.40 -7.20 -17.98
N ALA A 199 3.98 -7.51 -19.20
CA ALA A 199 4.66 -7.08 -20.42
C ALA A 199 4.73 -5.55 -20.52
N ASP A 200 3.60 -4.88 -20.28
CA ASP A 200 3.49 -3.42 -20.31
C ASP A 200 4.35 -2.76 -19.23
N ALA A 201 4.41 -3.34 -18.02
CA ALA A 201 5.26 -2.86 -16.94
C ALA A 201 6.74 -3.00 -17.28
N ASN A 202 7.16 -4.13 -17.87
CA ASN A 202 8.54 -4.34 -18.32
C ASN A 202 8.94 -3.35 -19.42
N GLU A 203 8.08 -3.16 -20.41
CA GLU A 203 8.30 -2.23 -21.52
C GLU A 203 8.44 -0.78 -21.02
N LEU A 204 7.54 -0.36 -20.12
CA LEU A 204 7.58 0.97 -19.52
C LEU A 204 8.88 1.20 -18.73
N LEU A 205 9.33 0.22 -17.93
CA LEU A 205 10.55 0.34 -17.15
C LEU A 205 11.82 0.34 -18.01
N ALA A 206 11.84 -0.41 -19.11
CA ALA A 206 12.93 -0.37 -20.08
C ALA A 206 13.04 1.02 -20.72
N LEU A 207 11.92 1.58 -21.19
CA LEU A 207 11.89 2.93 -21.76
C LEU A 207 12.27 4.00 -20.73
N PHE A 208 11.86 3.86 -19.47
CA PHE A 208 12.28 4.77 -18.41
C PHE A 208 13.79 4.73 -18.17
N ALA A 209 14.43 3.55 -18.25
CA ALA A 209 15.87 3.44 -18.10
C ALA A 209 16.65 4.14 -19.23
N GLU A 210 16.16 4.02 -20.47
CA GLU A 210 16.71 4.73 -21.64
C GLU A 210 16.54 6.25 -21.56
N ASN A 211 15.48 6.71 -20.88
CA ASN A 211 15.16 8.13 -20.69
C ASN A 211 15.52 8.63 -19.28
N SER A 212 16.45 7.94 -18.59
CA SER A 212 16.85 8.28 -17.22
C SER A 212 17.46 9.69 -17.16
N GLY A 213 16.66 10.66 -16.69
CA GLY A 213 17.02 12.08 -16.66
C GLY A 213 15.94 13.00 -17.24
N ALA A 214 15.05 12.47 -18.08
CA ALA A 214 13.81 13.16 -18.46
C ALA A 214 12.77 12.92 -17.35
N GLY A 215 12.27 13.98 -16.71
CA GLY A 215 11.26 13.82 -15.64
C GLY A 215 9.89 13.35 -16.13
N ALA A 216 9.67 13.27 -17.44
CA ALA A 216 8.54 12.60 -18.07
C ALA A 216 8.89 12.15 -19.51
N PHE A 217 8.26 11.08 -19.99
CA PHE A 217 8.40 10.57 -21.37
C PHE A 217 7.05 10.05 -21.91
N ARG A 218 6.97 9.73 -23.20
CA ARG A 218 5.75 9.18 -23.81
C ARG A 218 5.80 7.66 -23.92
N PHE A 219 4.74 6.99 -23.50
CA PHE A 219 4.54 5.55 -23.65
C PHE A 219 3.10 5.26 -24.10
N LYS A 220 2.93 4.51 -25.20
CA LYS A 220 1.61 4.16 -25.78
C LYS A 220 0.62 5.33 -25.87
N GLY A 221 1.12 6.52 -26.24
CA GLY A 221 0.33 7.73 -26.39
C GLY A 221 0.02 8.48 -25.09
N GLN A 222 0.48 8.00 -23.93
CA GLN A 222 0.32 8.65 -22.63
C GLN A 222 1.64 9.23 -22.12
N MET A 223 1.57 10.31 -21.34
CA MET A 223 2.71 10.85 -20.61
C MET A 223 2.95 10.00 -19.37
N VAL A 224 4.19 9.56 -19.18
CA VAL A 224 4.64 8.73 -18.07
C VAL A 224 5.59 9.53 -17.21
N ASP A 225 5.34 9.50 -15.91
CA ASP A 225 6.13 10.14 -14.85
C ASP A 225 6.45 9.13 -13.73
N GLU A 226 7.06 9.61 -12.64
CA GLU A 226 7.49 8.77 -11.51
C GLU A 226 6.35 7.94 -10.86
N PRO A 227 5.13 8.47 -10.63
CA PRO A 227 3.97 7.66 -10.23
C PRO A 227 3.69 6.44 -11.13
N HIS A 228 3.76 6.60 -12.45
CA HIS A 228 3.53 5.51 -13.39
C HIS A 228 4.64 4.45 -13.30
N VAL A 229 5.90 4.89 -13.18
CA VAL A 229 7.05 4.00 -12.94
C VAL A 229 6.89 3.21 -11.65
N LYS A 230 6.48 3.88 -10.56
CA LYS A 230 6.22 3.22 -9.26
C LYS A 230 5.12 2.17 -9.38
N ARG A 231 4.05 2.45 -10.12
CA ARG A 231 2.97 1.49 -10.39
C ARG A 231 3.48 0.29 -11.20
N ALA A 232 4.29 0.51 -12.24
CA ALA A 232 4.89 -0.57 -13.02
C ALA A 232 5.78 -1.48 -12.16
N ARG A 233 6.63 -0.91 -11.30
CA ARG A 233 7.43 -1.69 -10.33
C ARG A 233 6.56 -2.50 -9.38
N ALA A 234 5.44 -1.94 -8.90
CA ALA A 234 4.51 -2.65 -8.03
C ALA A 234 3.81 -3.82 -8.76
N VAL A 235 3.49 -3.68 -10.04
CA VAL A 235 2.96 -4.78 -10.88
C VAL A 235 3.96 -5.93 -10.93
N LEU A 236 5.23 -5.66 -11.25
CA LEU A 236 6.26 -6.70 -11.32
C LEU A 236 6.54 -7.35 -9.96
N ALA A 237 6.59 -6.56 -8.88
CA ALA A 237 6.77 -7.12 -7.53
C ALA A 237 5.65 -8.09 -7.14
N ARG A 238 4.40 -7.82 -7.53
CA ARG A 238 3.27 -8.75 -7.32
C ARG A 238 3.38 -9.99 -8.21
N ALA A 239 3.79 -9.81 -9.46
CA ALA A 239 3.99 -10.90 -10.40
C ALA A 239 5.06 -11.90 -9.89
N ASP A 240 6.18 -11.38 -9.40
CA ASP A 240 7.25 -12.17 -8.78
C ASP A 240 6.76 -12.89 -7.51
N ALA A 241 5.99 -12.20 -6.66
CA ALA A 241 5.41 -12.81 -5.46
C ALA A 241 4.41 -13.93 -5.80
N ALA A 242 3.67 -13.80 -6.89
CA ALA A 242 2.74 -14.81 -7.39
C ALA A 242 3.44 -15.96 -8.17
N GLY A 243 4.75 -15.85 -8.44
CA GLY A 243 5.48 -16.81 -9.26
C GLY A 243 5.10 -16.77 -10.75
N VAL A 244 4.50 -15.67 -11.22
CA VAL A 244 4.10 -15.46 -12.61
C VAL A 244 5.06 -14.45 -13.23
N SER A 245 6.09 -14.92 -13.93
CA SER A 245 7.08 -14.05 -14.59
C SER A 245 7.14 -14.33 -16.09
N LEU A 246 7.11 -13.27 -16.90
CA LEU A 246 7.50 -13.34 -18.31
C LEU A 246 9.01 -13.10 -18.38
N SER A 247 9.80 -14.16 -18.57
CA SER A 247 11.23 -14.01 -18.89
C SER A 247 11.39 -13.32 -20.26
N PRO A 248 12.35 -12.39 -20.41
CA PRO A 248 13.76 -12.76 -20.50
C PRO A 248 14.61 -12.13 -19.40
N ALA A 249 15.56 -12.91 -18.88
CA ALA A 249 16.53 -12.47 -17.88
C ALA A 249 17.15 -11.10 -18.24
N LEU A 250 16.87 -10.08 -17.44
CA LEU A 250 17.72 -8.90 -17.39
C LEU A 250 19.06 -9.34 -16.77
N PRO A 251 20.22 -9.01 -17.36
CA PRO A 251 21.50 -9.37 -16.79
C PRO A 251 21.64 -8.74 -15.40
N SER A 252 22.10 -9.54 -14.45
CA SER A 252 22.40 -9.19 -13.07
C SER A 252 23.49 -8.13 -12.98
N GLY A 253 23.18 -6.89 -13.34
CA GLY A 253 24.03 -5.74 -13.12
C GLY A 253 23.92 -5.33 -11.66
N ASN A 254 25.05 -5.37 -10.94
CA ASN A 254 25.19 -4.81 -9.59
C ASN A 254 24.65 -3.37 -9.56
N ILE A 255 23.43 -3.18 -9.07
CA ILE A 255 22.92 -1.84 -8.72
C ILE A 255 23.59 -1.49 -7.39
N GLN A 256 24.68 -0.72 -7.47
CA GLN A 256 25.20 -0.06 -6.29
C GLN A 256 24.14 0.91 -5.75
N PRO A 257 23.80 0.87 -4.46
CA PRO A 257 22.93 1.87 -3.87
C PRO A 257 23.60 3.25 -3.98
N ALA A 258 22.83 4.25 -4.37
CA ALA A 258 23.27 5.64 -4.34
C ALA A 258 23.77 5.99 -2.92
N PRO A 259 24.88 6.74 -2.78
CA PRO A 259 25.45 7.05 -1.48
C PRO A 259 24.44 7.82 -0.63
N GLN A 260 24.24 7.35 0.61
CA GLN A 260 23.39 8.02 1.59
C GLN A 260 23.97 9.40 1.91
N SER A 261 23.29 10.46 1.48
CA SER A 261 23.62 11.81 1.92
C SER A 261 23.24 11.97 3.39
N SER A 262 24.22 12.31 4.21
CA SER A 262 24.09 12.68 5.62
C SER A 262 22.93 13.66 5.88
N ARG A 263 22.15 13.39 6.93
CA ARG A 263 21.15 14.32 7.49
C ARG A 263 21.78 15.70 7.71
N ALA A 264 21.36 16.68 6.90
CA ALA A 264 21.64 18.09 7.13
C ALA A 264 20.35 18.78 7.59
N SER A 265 20.46 19.39 8.77
CA SER A 265 19.71 20.52 9.34
C SER A 265 18.47 21.05 8.62
N VAL A 266 17.42 21.31 9.40
CA VAL A 266 16.25 22.16 9.09
C VAL A 266 16.69 23.37 8.23
N ARG A 267 16.21 23.45 6.99
CA ARG A 267 16.41 24.63 6.12
C ARG A 267 15.27 25.63 6.33
N PRO A 268 15.55 26.95 6.32
CA PRO A 268 14.51 27.97 6.37
C PRO A 268 13.76 28.04 5.03
N HIS A 269 12.56 28.60 5.05
CA HIS A 269 11.70 28.77 3.89
C HIS A 269 12.48 29.35 2.68
N HIS A 270 12.34 28.72 1.51
CA HIS A 270 12.88 29.22 0.25
C HIS A 270 11.72 29.69 -0.63
N GLY A 271 11.55 31.01 -0.70
CA GLY A 271 10.62 31.69 -1.58
C GLY A 271 10.69 33.19 -1.34
N LYS A 272 10.60 33.98 -2.41
CA LYS A 272 10.38 35.43 -2.32
C LYS A 272 8.88 35.68 -2.22
N TRP A 273 8.46 36.65 -1.40
CA TRP A 273 7.09 37.15 -1.41
C TRP A 273 6.80 37.87 -2.74
N PHE A 274 5.52 37.94 -3.13
CA PHE A 274 5.12 38.56 -4.39
C PHE A 274 5.68 40.00 -4.56
N GLU A 275 5.72 40.73 -3.45
CA GLU A 275 6.21 42.10 -3.34
C GLU A 275 7.74 42.23 -3.37
N GLU A 276 8.46 41.09 -3.37
CA GLU A 276 9.90 40.99 -3.51
C GLU A 276 10.33 40.61 -4.95
N LEU A 277 9.37 40.46 -5.87
CA LEU A 277 9.60 40.23 -7.29
C LEU A 277 9.56 41.57 -8.04
N SER A 278 10.59 41.83 -8.85
CA SER A 278 10.66 43.00 -9.72
C SER A 278 10.50 42.59 -11.19
N GLU A 279 9.88 43.43 -12.00
CA GLU A 279 9.79 43.21 -13.44
C GLU A 279 11.19 42.98 -14.05
N GLY A 280 11.32 41.93 -14.88
CA GLY A 280 12.60 41.51 -15.46
C GLY A 280 13.49 40.65 -14.55
N LEU A 281 13.02 40.23 -13.37
CA LEU A 281 13.79 39.32 -12.51
C LEU A 281 13.95 37.94 -13.15
N ILE A 282 15.20 37.56 -13.44
CA ILE A 282 15.57 36.23 -13.93
C ILE A 282 15.95 35.36 -12.73
N ILE A 283 15.11 34.38 -12.39
CA ILE A 283 15.41 33.38 -11.36
C ILE A 283 15.97 32.12 -12.03
N GLN A 284 17.27 31.89 -11.88
CA GLN A 284 17.84 30.59 -12.25
C GLN A 284 17.49 29.56 -11.18
N HIS A 285 16.43 28.79 -11.43
CA HIS A 285 16.14 27.60 -10.63
C HIS A 285 17.28 26.57 -10.79
N ALA A 286 17.71 25.94 -9.70
CA ALA A 286 18.46 24.71 -9.82
C ALA A 286 17.51 23.65 -10.41
N LEU A 287 17.88 23.04 -11.53
CA LEU A 287 17.14 21.93 -12.14
C LEU A 287 17.13 20.74 -11.17
N THR A 288 16.14 20.69 -10.29
CA THR A 288 15.98 19.56 -9.34
C THR A 288 14.73 18.73 -9.63
N ARG A 289 13.84 19.17 -10.54
CA ARG A 289 12.80 18.33 -11.16
C ARG A 289 12.22 18.98 -12.42
N THR A 290 11.70 18.16 -13.33
CA THR A 290 10.89 18.60 -14.48
C THR A 290 9.51 19.08 -14.00
N VAL A 291 9.02 20.17 -14.59
CA VAL A 291 7.64 20.65 -14.42
C VAL A 291 6.72 19.67 -15.14
N THR A 292 5.79 19.06 -14.41
CA THR A 292 4.82 18.10 -14.95
C THR A 292 3.51 18.80 -15.34
N GLU A 293 2.63 18.08 -16.04
CA GLU A 293 1.27 18.54 -16.33
C GLU A 293 0.49 18.88 -15.04
N THR A 294 0.78 18.18 -13.93
CA THR A 294 0.24 18.46 -12.60
C THR A 294 0.69 19.82 -12.06
N ASP A 295 1.95 20.21 -12.29
CA ASP A 295 2.46 21.53 -11.90
C ASP A 295 1.81 22.64 -12.73
N ASN A 296 1.57 22.39 -14.02
CA ASN A 296 0.84 23.31 -14.89
C ASN A 296 -0.63 23.47 -14.47
N ILE A 297 -1.30 22.37 -14.09
CA ILE A 297 -2.66 22.43 -13.54
C ILE A 297 -2.66 23.23 -12.23
N LEU A 298 -1.71 22.98 -11.33
CA LEU A 298 -1.60 23.71 -10.06
C LEU A 298 -1.36 25.21 -10.28
N PHE A 299 -0.42 25.58 -11.16
CA PHE A 299 -0.14 26.99 -11.48
C PHE A 299 -1.30 27.67 -12.18
N THR A 300 -1.93 27.02 -13.16
CA THR A 300 -3.13 27.51 -13.84
C THR A 300 -4.27 27.73 -12.85
N THR A 301 -4.47 26.78 -11.93
CA THR A 301 -5.51 26.87 -10.88
C THR A 301 -5.23 28.01 -9.89
N MET A 302 -3.96 28.19 -9.48
CA MET A 302 -3.59 29.23 -8.51
C MET A 302 -3.52 30.64 -9.12
N SER A 303 -3.13 30.76 -10.39
CA SER A 303 -2.96 32.07 -11.06
C SER A 303 -4.18 32.50 -11.88
N LEU A 304 -5.18 31.61 -12.04
CA LEU A 304 -6.31 31.77 -12.96
C LEU A 304 -5.87 32.09 -14.40
N ASN A 305 -4.63 31.75 -14.75
CA ASN A 305 -4.07 32.04 -16.06
C ASN A 305 -4.56 30.99 -17.08
N PRO A 306 -5.37 31.36 -18.08
CA PRO A 306 -5.89 30.42 -19.08
C PRO A 306 -4.84 30.01 -20.12
N ALA A 307 -3.66 30.63 -20.15
CA ALA A 307 -2.61 30.26 -21.08
C ALA A 307 -1.81 29.05 -20.60
N ALA A 308 -1.50 28.12 -21.52
CA ALA A 308 -0.60 27.01 -21.23
C ALA A 308 0.79 27.55 -20.85
N LEU A 309 1.18 27.33 -19.59
CA LEU A 309 2.53 27.64 -19.13
C LEU A 309 3.51 26.64 -19.74
N HIS A 310 4.29 27.09 -20.71
CA HIS A 310 5.38 26.33 -21.29
C HIS A 310 6.68 26.69 -20.57
N LEU A 311 7.02 25.93 -19.52
CA LEU A 311 8.26 26.10 -18.76
C LEU A 311 9.44 25.30 -19.39
N ASP A 312 9.48 25.24 -20.72
CA ASP A 312 10.57 24.64 -21.50
C ASP A 312 11.30 25.75 -22.25
N TYR A 313 12.60 25.91 -21.97
CA TYR A 313 13.48 26.88 -22.61
C TYR A 313 13.44 26.78 -24.14
N ASN A 314 13.43 25.57 -24.70
CA ASN A 314 13.46 25.37 -26.15
C ASN A 314 12.15 25.79 -26.82
N GLN A 315 11.04 25.72 -26.08
CA GLN A 315 9.72 26.07 -26.58
C GLN A 315 9.42 27.57 -26.38
N ALA A 316 9.88 28.14 -25.27
CA ALA A 316 9.82 29.56 -24.97
C ALA A 316 10.60 30.40 -26.01
N GLN A 317 11.79 29.96 -26.40
CA GLN A 317 12.63 30.64 -27.40
C GLN A 317 11.93 30.89 -28.76
N ALA A 318 10.91 30.11 -29.09
CA ALA A 318 10.14 30.27 -30.33
C ALA A 318 8.94 31.23 -30.21
N THR A 319 8.66 31.76 -29.01
CA THR A 319 7.56 32.70 -28.75
C THR A 319 8.01 34.15 -28.84
N GLU A 320 7.07 35.08 -28.97
CA GLU A 320 7.36 36.52 -29.07
C GLU A 320 8.01 37.12 -27.80
N PHE A 321 7.99 36.39 -26.70
CA PHE A 321 8.50 36.83 -25.40
C PHE A 321 9.86 36.21 -25.02
N GLY A 322 10.40 35.30 -25.85
CA GLY A 322 11.62 34.53 -25.56
C GLY A 322 11.41 33.49 -24.47
#